data_AF-A0A3D5Q392-F1
#
_entry.id   AF-A0A3D5Q392-F1
#
_cell.length_a   1.000
_cell.length_b   1.000
_cell.length_c   1.000
_cell.angle_alpha   90.00
_cell.angle_beta   90.00
_cell.angle_gamma   90.00
#
_symmetry.space_group_name_H-M   'P 1'
#
loop_
_entity.id
_entity.type
_entity.pdbx_description
1 polymer ?
#
loop_
_entity_poly.entity_id
_entity_poly.type
_entity_poly.pdbx_seq_one_letter_code
_entity_poly.pdbx_strand_id
1 'polypeptide(L)'
;TMETLLVDSEIAADLLPLLAQQFREKGVELRGCDRCREILPGIVAATEEDWQTEYLAPVLAVRVVDGLDAAIGHINRYSSRHTDSIVTENYTRARRFLTEVDSSSVMVNASTRFADGF
;
A
#
# COMPACT_ATOMS: atom_id res chain seq x y z
N THR A 1 4.54 -10.78 2.96
CA THR A 1 4.55 -9.61 3.88
C THR A 1 3.97 -8.42 3.14
N MET A 2 3.81 -7.25 3.76
CA MET A 2 3.32 -6.05 3.06
C MET A 2 4.48 -5.09 2.89
N GLU A 3 4.92 -4.89 1.64
CA GLU A 3 6.10 -4.08 1.31
C GLU A 3 5.72 -2.65 0.89
N THR A 4 4.55 -2.48 0.25
CA THR A 4 4.02 -1.18 -0.18
C THR A 4 2.57 -0.98 0.28
N LEU A 5 2.27 0.21 0.80
CA LEU A 5 0.94 0.66 1.17
C LEU A 5 0.52 1.83 0.27
N LEU A 6 -0.60 1.66 -0.46
CA LEU A 6 -1.23 2.71 -1.25
C LEU A 6 -2.41 3.30 -0.48
N VAL A 7 -2.46 4.62 -0.37
CA VAL A 7 -3.53 5.33 0.34
C VAL A 7 -4.19 6.33 -0.58
N ASP A 8 -5.52 6.31 -0.63
CA ASP A 8 -6.30 7.25 -1.41
C ASP A 8 -6.13 8.68 -0.86
N SER A 9 -5.96 9.65 -1.76
CA SER A 9 -5.72 11.04 -1.41
C SER A 9 -6.84 11.69 -0.61
N GLU A 10 -8.09 11.24 -0.77
CA GLU A 10 -9.25 11.76 -0.04
C GLU A 10 -9.19 11.45 1.46
N ILE A 11 -8.49 10.37 1.87
CA ILE A 11 -8.42 9.93 3.27
C ILE A 11 -7.00 10.00 3.85
N ALA A 12 -5.99 10.31 3.04
CA ALA A 12 -4.59 10.22 3.43
C ALA A 12 -4.25 11.11 4.64
N ALA A 13 -4.79 12.33 4.70
CA ALA A 13 -4.53 13.29 5.77
C ALA A 13 -5.00 12.78 7.14
N ASP A 14 -6.12 12.06 7.18
CA ASP A 14 -6.72 11.54 8.41
C ASP A 14 -6.13 10.18 8.80
N LEU A 15 -5.88 9.31 7.81
CA LEU A 15 -5.48 7.92 8.02
C LEU A 15 -3.98 7.76 8.28
N LEU A 16 -3.13 8.46 7.52
CA LEU A 16 -1.68 8.26 7.58
C LEU A 16 -1.09 8.54 8.98
N PRO A 17 -1.49 9.58 9.72
CA PRO A 17 -0.96 9.82 11.07
C PRO A 17 -1.24 8.67 12.05
N LEU A 18 -2.46 8.11 11.99
CA LEU A 18 -2.88 6.99 12.84
C LEU A 18 -2.06 5.73 12.53
N LEU A 19 -1.92 5.41 11.25
CA LEU A 19 -1.11 4.27 10.81
C LEU A 19 0.38 4.46 11.15
N ALA A 20 0.91 5.65 10.93
CA ALA A 20 2.32 5.94 11.17
C ALA A 20 2.72 5.85 12.64
N GLN A 21 1.82 6.19 13.56
CA GLN A 21 2.04 5.92 14.98
C GLN A 21 2.17 4.42 15.24
N GLN A 22 1.21 3.62 14.77
CA GLN A 22 1.18 2.18 14.98
C GLN A 22 2.39 1.46 14.34
N PHE A 23 2.84 1.89 13.17
CA PHE A 23 4.03 1.35 12.51
C PHE A 23 5.31 1.69 13.28
N ARG A 24 5.46 2.93 13.75
CA ARG A 24 6.62 3.34 14.56
C ARG A 24 6.70 2.59 15.88
N GLU A 25 5.58 2.38 16.56
CA GLU A 25 5.51 1.58 17.79
C GLU A 25 5.99 0.13 17.58
N LYS A 26 5.84 -0.40 16.37
CA LYS A 26 6.31 -1.72 15.96
C LYS A 26 7.72 -1.72 15.36
N GLY A 27 8.41 -0.57 15.35
CA GLY A 27 9.75 -0.44 14.79
C GLY A 27 9.81 -0.50 13.26
N VAL A 28 8.71 -0.19 12.56
CA VAL A 28 8.67 -0.16 11.10
C VAL A 28 9.14 1.20 10.58
N GLU A 29 10.15 1.21 9.73
CA GLU A 29 10.60 2.39 8.98
C GLU A 29 9.60 2.70 7.86
N LEU A 30 9.19 3.96 7.76
CA LEU A 30 8.29 4.42 6.70
C LEU A 30 9.07 5.20 5.65
N ARG A 31 8.91 4.81 4.39
CA ARG A 31 9.44 5.53 3.21
C ARG A 31 8.28 6.07 2.40
N GLY A 32 8.14 7.38 2.29
CA GLY A 32 6.97 8.01 1.67
C GLY A 32 7.29 8.84 0.44
N CYS A 33 6.34 8.90 -0.51
CA CYS A 33 6.38 9.92 -1.57
C CYS A 33 6.21 11.35 -0.99
N ASP A 34 6.39 12.38 -1.82
CA ASP A 34 6.33 13.77 -1.36
C ASP A 34 5.02 14.11 -0.64
N ARG A 35 3.87 13.64 -1.16
CA ARG A 35 2.56 13.82 -0.52
C ARG A 35 2.48 13.14 0.86
N CYS A 36 3.12 11.99 1.04
CA CYS A 36 3.20 11.35 2.35
C CYS A 36 4.01 12.21 3.32
N ARG A 37 5.08 12.86 2.86
CA ARG A 37 5.97 13.69 3.69
C ARG A 37 5.35 15.04 4.07
N GLU A 38 4.46 15.57 3.24
CA GLU A 38 3.63 16.72 3.59
C GLU A 38 2.71 16.42 4.77
N ILE A 39 2.17 15.19 4.84
CA ILE A 39 1.26 14.74 5.92
C ILE A 39 2.04 14.26 7.14
N LEU A 40 3.15 13.54 6.93
CA LEU A 40 3.98 12.92 7.96
C LEU A 40 5.40 13.50 7.90
N PRO A 41 5.65 14.66 8.52
CA PRO A 41 6.98 15.24 8.54
C PRO A 41 7.95 14.30 9.29
N GLY A 42 9.08 13.98 8.66
CA GLY A 42 10.15 13.18 9.25
C GLY A 42 10.24 11.72 8.79
N ILE A 43 9.36 11.26 7.90
CA ILE A 43 9.54 9.95 7.24
C ILE A 43 10.63 10.04 6.15
N VAL A 44 11.26 8.90 5.84
CA VAL A 44 12.28 8.79 4.79
C VAL A 44 11.62 9.04 3.43
N ALA A 45 12.32 9.69 2.51
CA ALA A 45 11.82 9.88 1.15
C ALA A 45 11.91 8.56 0.38
N ALA A 46 10.79 8.11 -0.19
CA ALA A 46 10.77 6.98 -1.09
C ALA A 46 11.35 7.37 -2.45
N THR A 47 12.17 6.49 -3.00
CA THR A 47 12.77 6.52 -4.32
C THR A 47 11.98 5.64 -5.30
N GLU A 48 12.34 5.64 -6.58
CA GLU A 48 11.71 4.74 -7.56
C GLU A 48 12.01 3.26 -7.26
N GLU A 49 13.19 2.97 -6.71
CA GLU A 49 13.62 1.62 -6.32
C GLU A 49 12.77 1.06 -5.17
N ASP A 50 12.35 1.93 -4.25
CA ASP A 50 11.53 1.55 -3.10
C ASP A 50 10.19 0.92 -3.49
N TRP A 51 9.65 1.23 -4.68
CA TRP A 51 8.40 0.63 -5.17
C TRP A 51 8.57 -0.81 -5.67
N GLN A 52 9.79 -1.22 -6.00
CA GLN A 52 10.11 -2.56 -6.52
C GLN A 52 10.82 -3.44 -5.48
N THR A 53 11.14 -2.86 -4.33
CA THR A 53 11.99 -3.50 -3.31
C THR A 53 11.16 -4.37 -2.37
N GLU A 54 11.63 -5.60 -2.16
CA GLU A 54 11.20 -6.47 -1.06
C GLU A 54 12.20 -6.30 0.10
N TYR A 55 11.78 -5.71 1.21
CA TYR A 55 12.74 -5.11 2.14
C TYR A 55 13.45 -6.10 3.06
N LEU A 56 12.95 -7.34 3.20
CA LEU A 56 13.47 -8.36 4.13
C LEU A 56 13.75 -7.83 5.56
N ALA A 57 13.13 -6.71 5.90
CA ALA A 57 13.36 -5.85 7.05
C ALA A 57 12.04 -5.11 7.36
N PRO A 58 11.86 -4.55 8.56
CA PRO A 58 10.65 -3.82 8.91
C PRO A 58 10.64 -2.44 8.24
N VAL A 59 10.50 -2.40 6.92
CA VAL A 59 10.39 -1.18 6.11
C VAL A 59 9.09 -1.26 5.32
N LEU A 60 8.38 -0.14 5.22
CA LEU A 60 7.15 -0.03 4.45
C LEU A 60 7.21 1.21 3.56
N ALA A 61 7.13 1.00 2.25
CA ALA A 61 6.95 2.07 1.29
C ALA A 61 5.48 2.53 1.30
N VAL A 62 5.23 3.84 1.33
CA VAL A 62 3.88 4.42 1.41
C VAL A 62 3.70 5.44 0.29
N ARG A 63 2.63 5.31 -0.48
CA ARG A 63 2.30 6.24 -1.56
C ARG A 63 0.87 6.71 -1.47
N VAL A 64 0.67 8.03 -1.53
CA VAL A 64 -0.65 8.61 -1.78
C VAL A 64 -0.97 8.55 -3.27
N VAL A 65 -2.14 8.03 -3.62
CA VAL A 65 -2.63 7.87 -5.00
C VAL A 65 -3.99 8.53 -5.17
N ASP A 66 -4.31 8.98 -6.38
CA ASP A 66 -5.58 9.62 -6.70
C ASP A 66 -6.58 8.59 -7.21
N GLY A 67 -7.29 7.95 -6.27
CA GLY A 67 -8.34 6.99 -6.59
C GLY A 67 -7.86 5.58 -6.97
N LEU A 68 -8.86 4.75 -7.28
CA LEU A 68 -8.69 3.34 -7.59
C LEU A 68 -7.83 3.09 -8.84
N ASP A 69 -8.02 3.88 -9.90
CA ASP A 69 -7.32 3.66 -11.17
C ASP A 69 -5.80 3.86 -11.01
N ALA A 70 -5.40 4.88 -10.24
CA ALA A 70 -4.00 5.11 -9.91
C ALA A 70 -3.42 4.00 -9.03
N ALA A 71 -4.21 3.47 -8.09
CA ALA A 71 -3.81 2.34 -7.25
C ALA A 71 -3.56 1.08 -8.09
N ILE A 72 -4.51 0.70 -8.97
CA ILE A 72 -4.39 -0.45 -9.87
C ILE A 72 -3.20 -0.27 -10.81
N GLY A 73 -3.04 0.93 -11.39
CA GLY A 73 -1.91 1.23 -12.26
C GLY A 73 -0.55 1.10 -11.56
N HIS A 74 -0.47 1.48 -10.29
CA HIS A 74 0.73 1.28 -9.48
C HIS A 74 1.00 -0.21 -9.22
N ILE A 75 -0.01 -0.95 -8.77
CA ILE A 75 0.10 -2.39 -8.48
C ILE A 75 0.53 -3.15 -9.73
N ASN A 76 -0.15 -2.98 -10.86
CA ASN A 76 0.17 -3.70 -12.09
C ASN A 76 1.56 -3.36 -12.66
N ARG A 77 2.13 -2.21 -12.28
CA ARG A 77 3.48 -1.79 -12.68
C ARG A 77 4.57 -2.32 -11.77
N TYR A 78 4.36 -2.33 -10.45
CA TYR A 78 5.42 -2.56 -9.47
C TYR A 78 5.26 -3.84 -8.64
N SER A 79 4.07 -4.42 -8.57
CA SER A 79 3.82 -5.66 -7.82
C SER A 79 4.60 -6.83 -8.44
N SER A 80 5.07 -7.74 -7.58
CA SER A 80 5.57 -9.05 -7.97
C SER A 80 4.46 -10.00 -8.46
N ARG A 81 3.21 -9.52 -8.48
CA ARG A 81 2.00 -10.26 -8.87
C ARG A 81 1.69 -11.46 -7.97
N HIS A 82 2.18 -11.43 -6.73
CA HIS A 82 1.95 -12.48 -5.75
C HIS A 82 0.61 -12.29 -5.05
N THR A 83 0.50 -11.28 -4.18
CA THR A 83 -0.71 -11.02 -3.40
C THR A 83 -0.94 -9.53 -3.24
N ASP A 84 -2.13 -9.08 -3.61
CA ASP A 84 -2.57 -7.69 -3.47
C ASP A 84 -3.96 -7.63 -2.82
N SER A 85 -4.21 -6.59 -2.02
CA SER A 85 -5.46 -6.44 -1.26
C SER A 85 -5.96 -5.01 -1.29
N ILE A 86 -7.28 -4.84 -1.35
CA ILE A 86 -7.95 -3.55 -1.20
C ILE A 86 -8.76 -3.52 0.09
N VAL A 87 -8.72 -2.40 0.81
CA VAL A 87 -9.64 -2.10 1.91
C VAL A 87 -10.66 -1.07 1.44
N THR A 88 -11.93 -1.46 1.29
CA THR A 88 -13.01 -0.58 0.87
C THR A 88 -14.39 -1.12 1.24
N GLU A 89 -15.32 -0.22 1.55
CA GLU A 89 -16.75 -0.53 1.71
C GLU A 89 -17.53 -0.38 0.39
N ASN A 90 -16.88 0.10 -0.68
CA ASN A 90 -17.54 0.30 -1.96
C ASN A 90 -17.52 -0.98 -2.80
N TYR A 91 -18.69 -1.60 -2.95
CA TYR A 91 -18.87 -2.84 -3.72
C TYR A 91 -18.32 -2.76 -5.16
N THR A 92 -18.57 -1.66 -5.86
CA THR A 92 -18.11 -1.48 -7.24
C THR A 92 -16.59 -1.36 -7.31
N ARG A 93 -15.96 -0.62 -6.39
CA ARG A 93 -14.49 -0.50 -6.31
C ARG A 93 -13.84 -1.85 -5.98
N ALA A 94 -14.41 -2.60 -5.04
CA ALA A 94 -13.95 -3.95 -4.70
C ALA A 94 -14.01 -4.89 -5.91
N ARG A 95 -15.13 -4.92 -6.63
CA ARG A 95 -15.29 -5.78 -7.83
C ARG A 95 -14.31 -5.40 -8.94
N ARG A 96 -14.11 -4.09 -9.17
CA ARG A 96 -13.12 -3.60 -10.13
C ARG A 96 -11.71 -4.04 -9.77
N PHE A 97 -11.29 -3.84 -8.51
CA PHE A 97 -9.98 -4.26 -8.04
C PHE A 97 -9.74 -5.76 -8.24
N LEU A 98 -10.71 -6.61 -7.89
CA LEU A 98 -10.66 -8.06 -8.13
C LEU A 98 -10.53 -8.45 -9.61
N THR A 99 -11.01 -7.62 -10.53
CA THR A 99 -11.02 -7.91 -11.97
C THR A 99 -9.81 -7.34 -12.70
N GLU A 100 -9.28 -6.22 -12.22
CA GLU A 100 -8.30 -5.39 -12.93
C GLU A 100 -6.86 -5.53 -12.38
N VAL A 101 -6.70 -6.06 -11.17
CA VAL A 101 -5.37 -6.34 -10.58
C VAL A 101 -4.87 -7.70 -11.07
N ASP A 102 -3.71 -7.71 -11.73
CA ASP A 102 -3.11 -8.91 -12.33
C ASP A 102 -2.15 -9.59 -11.35
N SER A 103 -2.70 -10.19 -10.30
CA SER A 103 -1.95 -10.90 -9.25
C SER A 103 -2.52 -12.27 -8.96
N SER A 104 -1.67 -13.18 -8.47
CA SER A 104 -2.03 -14.58 -8.20
C SER A 104 -3.12 -14.70 -7.13
N SER A 105 -3.08 -13.82 -6.12
CA SER A 105 -4.13 -13.69 -5.11
C SER A 105 -4.56 -12.23 -5.00
N VAL A 106 -5.84 -11.95 -5.23
CA VAL A 106 -6.44 -10.63 -5.03
C VAL A 106 -7.50 -10.71 -3.95
N MET A 107 -7.41 -9.81 -2.96
CA MET A 107 -8.22 -9.86 -1.75
C MET A 107 -9.00 -8.55 -1.51
N VAL A 108 -10.13 -8.65 -0.81
CA VAL A 108 -10.93 -7.50 -0.37
C VAL A 108 -11.10 -7.60 1.15
N ASN A 109 -10.74 -6.54 1.86
CA ASN A 109 -10.87 -6.40 3.32
C ASN A 109 -10.22 -7.56 4.10
N ALA A 110 -9.15 -8.13 3.56
CA ALA A 110 -8.40 -9.22 4.16
C ALA A 110 -6.89 -8.97 4.09
N SER A 111 -6.17 -9.50 5.08
CA SER A 111 -4.71 -9.41 5.14
C SER A 111 -4.06 -10.21 4.01
N THR A 112 -3.03 -9.65 3.36
CA THR A 112 -2.25 -10.38 2.35
C THR A 112 -1.55 -11.62 2.92
N ARG A 113 -1.39 -11.71 4.25
CA ARG A 113 -0.89 -12.91 4.93
C ARG A 113 -1.83 -14.12 4.83
N PHE A 114 -3.09 -13.96 4.40
CA PHE A 114 -3.96 -15.09 4.12
C PHE A 114 -3.56 -15.86 2.86
N ALA A 115 -2.75 -15.28 1.97
CA ALA A 115 -2.18 -15.98 0.82
C ALA A 115 -0.95 -16.81 1.25
N ASP A 116 -1.13 -17.63 2.29
CA ASP A 116 -0.16 -18.60 2.76
C ASP A 116 -0.55 -19.95 2.14
N GLY A 117 0.01 -20.24 0.97
CA GLY A 117 -0.04 -21.56 0.36
C GLY A 117 1.12 -22.40 0.90
N PHE A 118 0.81 -23.61 1.38
CA PHE A 118 1.80 -24.66 1.65
C PHE A 118 2.71 -24.93 0.44
#